data_AF-A0A957VRU9-F1
#
_entry.id   AF-A0A957VRU9-F1
#
_cell.length_a   1.000
_cell.length_b   1.000
_cell.length_c   1.000
_cell.angle_alpha   90.00
_cell.angle_beta   90.00
_cell.angle_gamma   90.00
#
_symmetry.space_group_name_H-M   'P 1'
#
loop_
_entity.id
_entity.type
_entity.pdbx_description
1 polymer ?
#
loop_
_entity_poly.entity_id
_entity_poly.type
_entity_poly.pdbx_seq_one_letter_code
_entity_poly.pdbx_strand_id
1 'polypeptide(L)'
;DNIRTLHWMVKNAGLEGQIDVMEDGGLNAGNVGEFIAAGMTVGEFSSPLLKGPNGKFQPGTGDIAAAVAKLRAVMDEASDQYRDNNGLKD
;
A
#
# COMPACT_ATOMS: atom_id res chain seq x y z
N ASP A 1 -1.02 -13.62 -9.58
CA ASP A 1 -1.12 -13.39 -8.13
C ASP A 1 0.28 -13.49 -7.52
N ASN A 2 1.12 -12.49 -7.80
CA ASN A 2 2.56 -12.56 -7.49
C ASN A 2 2.84 -12.12 -6.04
N ILE A 3 2.17 -11.07 -5.58
CA ILE A 3 2.31 -10.57 -4.20
C ILE A 3 1.90 -11.62 -3.18
N ARG A 4 0.77 -12.31 -3.39
CA ARG A 4 0.35 -13.40 -2.49
C ARG A 4 1.34 -14.55 -2.48
N THR A 5 1.88 -14.91 -3.64
CA THR A 5 2.90 -15.95 -3.74
C THR A 5 4.16 -15.56 -2.96
N LEU A 6 4.66 -14.33 -3.14
CA LEU A 6 5.82 -13.82 -2.41
C LEU A 6 5.58 -13.76 -0.91
N HIS A 7 4.41 -13.30 -0.48
CA HIS A 7 4.03 -13.30 0.93
C HIS A 7 4.09 -14.71 1.53
N TRP A 8 3.50 -15.71 0.88
CA TRP A 8 3.55 -17.08 1.37
C TRP A 8 4.96 -17.65 1.41
N MET A 9 5.83 -17.29 0.47
CA MET A 9 7.24 -17.68 0.53
C MET A 9 7.94 -17.12 1.77
N VAL A 10 7.68 -15.85 2.11
CA VAL A 10 8.24 -15.20 3.32
C VAL A 10 7.65 -15.82 4.60
N LYS A 11 6.32 -15.99 4.66
CA LYS A 11 5.60 -16.64 5.78
C LYS A 11 6.09 -18.06 6.04
N ASN A 12 6.16 -18.89 5.00
CA ASN A 12 6.60 -20.28 5.13
C ASN A 12 8.07 -20.43 5.54
N ALA A 13 8.89 -19.42 5.25
CA ALA A 13 10.28 -19.36 5.72
C ALA A 13 10.42 -18.85 7.17
N GLY A 14 9.32 -18.42 7.82
CA GLY A 14 9.35 -17.83 9.16
C GLY A 14 10.02 -16.45 9.18
N LEU A 15 9.96 -15.71 8.06
CA LEU A 15 10.65 -14.42 7.88
C LEU A 15 9.69 -13.22 7.91
N GLU A 16 8.43 -13.43 8.31
CA GLU A 16 7.48 -12.35 8.57
C GLU A 16 8.02 -11.44 9.68
N GLY A 17 8.13 -10.14 9.37
CA GLY A 17 8.73 -9.13 10.25
C GLY A 17 10.23 -8.87 10.02
N GLN A 18 10.89 -9.67 9.18
CA GLN A 18 12.28 -9.44 8.75
C GLN A 18 12.39 -9.03 7.28
N ILE A 19 11.43 -9.47 6.45
CA ILE A 19 11.40 -9.17 5.02
C ILE A 19 10.09 -8.48 4.67
N ASP A 20 10.21 -7.35 3.98
CA ASP A 20 9.10 -6.65 3.38
C ASP A 20 8.75 -7.19 1.99
N VAL A 21 7.46 -7.22 1.68
CA VAL A 21 6.94 -7.50 0.35
C VAL A 21 6.48 -6.19 -0.25
N MET A 22 7.22 -5.69 -1.25
CA MET A 22 7.00 -4.39 -1.87
C MET A 22 6.38 -4.52 -3.25
N GLU A 23 5.38 -3.69 -3.55
CA GLU A 23 4.92 -3.42 -4.91
C GLU A 23 5.37 -2.02 -5.35
N ASP A 24 5.91 -1.94 -6.57
CA ASP A 24 6.30 -0.69 -7.23
C ASP A 24 5.51 -0.54 -8.53
N GLY A 25 4.82 0.59 -8.67
CA GLY A 25 4.04 0.95 -9.85
C GLY A 25 2.54 0.62 -9.77
N GLY A 26 1.73 1.48 -10.38
CA GLY A 26 0.29 1.27 -10.54
C GLY A 26 -0.57 1.43 -9.28
N LEU A 27 0.04 1.56 -8.09
CA LEU A 27 -0.68 1.72 -6.84
C LEU A 27 -1.37 3.09 -6.73
N ASN A 28 -2.59 3.08 -6.16
CA ASN A 28 -3.37 4.26 -5.82
C ASN A 28 -4.45 3.92 -4.79
N ALA A 29 -5.19 4.94 -4.32
CA ALA A 29 -6.23 4.78 -3.31
C ALA A 29 -7.41 3.87 -3.72
N GLY A 30 -7.56 3.55 -5.01
CA GLY A 30 -8.62 2.67 -5.51
C GLY A 30 -8.23 1.19 -5.55
N ASN A 31 -6.93 0.84 -5.48
CA ASN A 31 -6.47 -0.54 -5.61
C ASN A 31 -5.54 -1.02 -4.49
N VAL A 32 -4.91 -0.12 -3.72
CA VAL A 32 -3.90 -0.48 -2.71
C VAL A 32 -4.40 -1.51 -1.68
N GLY A 33 -5.70 -1.49 -1.37
CA GLY A 33 -6.30 -2.45 -0.45
C GLY A 33 -6.19 -3.90 -0.92
N GLU A 34 -6.30 -4.16 -2.22
CA GLU A 34 -6.17 -5.51 -2.78
C GLU A 34 -4.74 -6.04 -2.65
N PHE A 35 -3.73 -5.16 -2.78
CA PHE A 35 -2.33 -5.51 -2.60
C PHE A 35 -2.00 -5.77 -1.13
N ILE A 36 -2.56 -4.96 -0.22
CA ILE A 36 -2.46 -5.19 1.23
C ILE A 36 -3.09 -6.54 1.57
N ALA A 37 -4.29 -6.84 1.07
CA ALA A 37 -4.97 -8.13 1.26
C ALA A 37 -4.21 -9.31 0.65
N ALA A 38 -3.39 -9.07 -0.37
CA ALA A 38 -2.50 -10.07 -0.97
C ALA A 38 -1.19 -10.25 -0.18
N GLY A 39 -0.86 -9.39 0.78
CA GLY A 39 0.30 -9.55 1.66
C GLY A 39 1.41 -8.53 1.47
N MET A 40 1.20 -7.50 0.64
CA MET A 40 2.11 -6.36 0.53
C MET A 40 2.25 -5.66 1.89
N THR A 41 3.48 -5.29 2.24
CA THR A 41 3.82 -4.49 3.43
C THR A 41 4.31 -3.09 3.08
N VAL A 42 4.85 -2.90 1.88
CA VAL A 42 5.40 -1.62 1.41
C VAL A 42 4.90 -1.31 0.00
N GLY A 43 4.54 -0.05 -0.27
CA GLY A 43 4.16 0.41 -1.60
C GLY A 43 4.93 1.66 -2.02
N GLU A 44 5.33 1.73 -3.29
CA GLU A 44 5.80 2.97 -3.93
C GLU A 44 4.61 3.76 -4.49
N PHE A 45 4.60 5.07 -4.26
CA PHE A 45 3.54 5.95 -4.75
C PHE A 45 4.10 7.23 -5.34
N SER A 46 4.00 7.37 -6.66
CA SER A 46 4.38 8.58 -7.38
C SER A 46 3.16 9.38 -7.86
N SER A 47 2.51 8.89 -8.93
CA SER A 47 1.40 9.59 -9.58
C SER A 47 0.21 9.92 -8.65
N PRO A 48 -0.28 9.04 -7.76
CA PRO A 48 -1.40 9.40 -6.87
C PRO A 48 -1.07 10.50 -5.87
N LEU A 49 0.20 10.78 -5.60
CA LEU A 49 0.65 11.82 -4.67
C LEU A 49 1.03 13.13 -5.36
N LEU A 50 1.21 13.12 -6.69
CA LEU A 50 1.74 14.25 -7.45
C LEU A 50 0.83 14.74 -8.57
N LYS A 51 -0.27 14.04 -8.86
CA LYS A 51 -1.19 14.34 -9.95
C LYS A 51 -2.65 14.18 -9.53
N GLY A 52 -3.50 15.03 -10.06
CA GLY A 52 -4.96 14.96 -9.93
C GLY A 52 -5.66 15.21 -11.27
N PRO A 53 -7.00 15.41 -11.26
CA PRO A 53 -7.80 15.58 -12.47
C PRO A 53 -7.33 16.73 -13.38
N ASN A 54 -6.74 17.76 -12.80
CA ASN A 54 -6.27 18.96 -13.49
C ASN A 54 -4.76 18.94 -13.81
N GLY A 55 -4.11 17.76 -13.74
CA GLY A 55 -2.68 17.61 -13.97
C GLY A 55 -1.86 17.57 -12.67
N LYS A 56 -0.61 18.05 -12.72
CA LYS A 56 0.31 18.00 -11.57
C LYS A 56 -0.16 18.93 -10.46
N PHE A 57 -0.08 18.45 -9.22
CA PHE A 57 -0.32 19.30 -8.05
C PHE A 57 0.69 20.43 -7.97
N GLN A 58 0.22 21.59 -7.50
CA GLN A 58 1.06 22.76 -7.30
C GLN A 58 1.63 22.77 -5.88
N PRO A 59 2.92 23.06 -5.68
CA PRO A 59 3.47 23.23 -4.33
C PRO A 59 2.75 24.35 -3.56
N GLY A 60 2.50 24.12 -2.27
CA GLY A 60 1.90 25.13 -1.37
C GLY A 60 0.37 25.24 -1.40
N THR A 61 -0.33 24.54 -2.28
CA THR A 61 -1.82 24.51 -2.29
C THR A 61 -2.41 23.57 -1.24
N GLY A 62 -1.62 22.63 -0.74
CA GLY A 62 -2.07 21.57 0.16
C GLY A 62 -2.55 20.30 -0.55
N ASP A 63 -2.60 20.27 -1.89
CA ASP A 63 -3.12 19.13 -2.65
C ASP A 63 -2.32 17.84 -2.40
N ILE A 64 -0.98 17.93 -2.33
CA ILE A 64 -0.11 16.79 -2.04
C ILE A 64 -0.42 16.23 -0.64
N ALA A 65 -0.58 17.12 0.35
CA ALA A 65 -0.90 16.71 1.72
C ALA A 65 -2.29 16.05 1.79
N ALA A 66 -3.28 16.59 1.07
CA ALA A 66 -4.61 15.99 0.97
C ALA A 66 -4.57 14.61 0.28
N ALA A 67 -3.77 14.46 -0.78
CA ALA A 67 -3.59 13.19 -1.48
C ALA A 67 -2.92 12.13 -0.58
N VAL A 68 -1.88 12.52 0.16
CA VAL A 68 -1.22 11.65 1.16
C VAL A 68 -2.21 11.22 2.24
N ALA A 69 -2.97 12.16 2.81
CA ALA A 69 -3.95 11.86 3.86
C ALA A 69 -5.03 10.88 3.38
N LYS A 70 -5.56 11.09 2.15
CA LYS A 70 -6.52 10.17 1.54
C LYS A 70 -5.93 8.77 1.36
N LEU A 71 -4.72 8.67 0.80
CA LEU A 71 -4.07 7.38 0.57
C LEU A 71 -3.80 6.65 1.89
N ARG A 72 -3.28 7.37 2.90
CA ARG A 72 -3.02 6.82 4.24
C ARG A 72 -4.29 6.26 4.87
N ALA A 73 -5.40 7.00 4.82
CA ALA A 73 -6.67 6.53 5.39
C ALA A 73 -7.14 5.21 4.75
N VAL A 74 -7.02 5.06 3.43
CA VAL A 74 -7.35 3.80 2.74
C VAL A 74 -6.40 2.67 3.16
N MET A 75 -5.11 2.96 3.30
CA MET A 75 -4.13 1.97 3.76
C MET A 75 -4.36 1.55 5.21
N ASP A 76 -4.77 2.47 6.09
CA ASP A 76 -5.16 2.20 7.47
C ASP A 76 -6.37 1.27 7.50
N GLU A 77 -7.45 1.62 6.80
CA GLU A 77 -8.67 0.81 6.73
C GLU A 77 -8.38 -0.61 6.21
N ALA A 78 -7.61 -0.73 5.13
CA ALA A 78 -7.23 -2.03 4.58
C ALA A 78 -6.33 -2.82 5.55
N SER A 79 -5.39 -2.14 6.23
CA SER A 79 -4.53 -2.79 7.23
C SER A 79 -5.35 -3.30 8.41
N ASP A 80 -6.28 -2.48 8.93
CA ASP A 80 -7.18 -2.86 10.02
C ASP A 80 -8.07 -4.04 9.63
N GLN A 81 -8.48 -4.11 8.36
CA GLN A 81 -9.27 -5.22 7.85
C GLN A 81 -8.45 -6.51 7.73
N TYR A 82 -7.28 -6.47 7.08
CA TYR A 82 -6.57 -7.65 6.61
C TYR A 82 -5.35 -8.05 7.44
N ARG A 83 -4.89 -7.22 8.38
CA ARG A 83 -3.61 -7.44 9.09
C ARG A 83 -3.75 -7.33 10.60
N ASP A 84 -2.91 -8.05 11.32
CA ASP A 84 -2.69 -7.92 12.75
C ASP A 84 -1.18 -7.89 13.07
N ASN A 85 -0.83 -7.93 14.35
CA ASN A 85 0.57 -7.92 14.79
C ASN A 85 1.38 -9.14 14.33
N ASN A 86 0.72 -10.20 13.88
CA ASN A 86 1.34 -11.44 13.40
C ASN A 86 1.41 -11.53 11.87
N GLY A 87 0.91 -10.53 11.13
CA GLY A 87 0.98 -10.50 9.67
C GLY A 87 -0.39 -10.35 9.02
N LEU A 88 -0.61 -11.10 7.92
CA LEU A 88 -1.94 -11.21 7.33
C LEU A 88 -2.83 -12.06 8.24
N LYS A 89 -4.08 -11.62 8.43
CA LYS A 89 -5.10 -12.43 9.09
C LYS A 89 -5.44 -13.63 8.21
N ASP A 90 -5.52 -14.80 8.84
CA ASP A 90 -5.99 -16.04 8.22
C ASP A 90 -7.53 -16.06 8.07
#